data_AF-K5XFZ1-F1
#
_entry.id   AF-K5XFZ1-F1
#
_cell.length_a   1.000
_cell.length_b   1.000
_cell.length_c   1.000
_cell.angle_alpha   90.00
_cell.angle_beta   90.00
_cell.angle_gamma   90.00
#
_symmetry.space_group_name_H-M   'P 1'
#
loop_
_entity.id
_entity.type
_entity.pdbx_description
1 polymer ?
#
loop_
_entity_poly.entity_id
_entity_poly.type
_entity_poly.pdbx_seq_one_letter_code
_entity_poly.pdbx_strand_id
1 'polypeptide(L)'
;MLYLPATHALRKQFTRELRDAFFIPNEDDQRHINSWGAIQKPPKTYQELRNSMPDWTRARCRHIIPPPHLLYPLVAKVFQTYGPLIDPITKQPLFSASAWKIASNILELDWN
;
A
#
# COMPACT_ATOMS: atom_id res chain seq x y z
N MET A 1 -14.28 12.64 -1.99
CA MET A 1 -12.91 12.51 -1.45
C MET A 1 -12.89 11.36 -0.46
N LEU A 2 -11.99 10.40 -0.61
CA LEU A 2 -11.83 9.30 0.34
C LEU A 2 -11.14 9.83 1.61
N TYR A 3 -11.89 9.98 2.69
CA TYR A 3 -11.35 10.41 3.98
C TYR A 3 -10.95 9.20 4.83
N LEU A 4 -9.74 9.25 5.38
CA LEU A 4 -9.24 8.28 6.35
C LEU A 4 -8.95 9.03 7.66
N PRO A 5 -9.17 8.44 8.85
CA PRO A 5 -8.78 9.07 10.10
C PRO A 5 -7.25 9.20 10.18
N ALA A 6 -6.74 10.36 10.64
CA ALA A 6 -5.30 10.64 10.71
C ALA A 6 -4.58 9.75 11.72
N THR A 7 -5.26 9.39 12.80
CA THR A 7 -4.74 8.63 13.95
C THR A 7 -4.97 7.12 13.85
N HIS A 8 -5.65 6.63 12.80
CA HIS A 8 -5.92 5.21 12.66
C HIS A 8 -4.62 4.43 12.46
N ALA A 9 -4.39 3.38 13.25
CA ALA A 9 -3.12 2.63 13.26
C ALA A 9 -2.72 2.12 11.86
N LEU A 10 -3.69 1.64 11.09
CA LEU A 10 -3.47 1.10 9.74
C LEU A 10 -3.36 2.15 8.63
N ARG A 11 -3.58 3.45 8.89
CA ARG A 11 -3.57 4.49 7.85
C ARG A 11 -2.26 4.48 7.05
N LYS A 12 -1.12 4.48 7.75
CA LYS A 12 0.21 4.51 7.12
C LYS A 12 0.41 3.29 6.23
N GLN A 13 0.11 2.10 6.75
CA GLN A 13 0.29 0.86 6.00
C GLN A 13 -0.64 0.81 4.78
N PHE A 14 -1.93 1.12 4.94
CA PHE A 14 -2.87 1.23 3.82
C PHE A 14 -2.36 2.16 2.71
N THR A 15 -1.95 3.39 3.06
CA THR A 15 -1.47 4.35 2.05
C THR A 15 -0.22 3.88 1.31
N ARG A 16 0.64 3.11 1.99
CA ARG A 16 1.83 2.52 1.38
C ARG A 16 1.45 1.40 0.42
N GLU A 17 0.60 0.46 0.85
CA GLU A 17 0.15 -0.64 -0.01
C GLU A 17 -0.65 -0.13 -1.22
N LEU A 18 -1.49 0.90 -1.03
CA LEU A 18 -2.19 1.54 -2.12
C LEU A 18 -1.21 2.15 -3.13
N ARG A 19 -0.20 2.88 -2.66
CA ARG A 19 0.83 3.44 -3.54
C ARG A 19 1.51 2.34 -4.36
N ASP A 20 1.91 1.25 -3.73
CA ASP A 20 2.63 0.17 -4.41
C ASP A 20 1.74 -0.65 -5.36
N ALA A 21 0.42 -0.66 -5.16
CA ALA A 21 -0.52 -1.20 -6.15
C ALA A 21 -0.56 -0.37 -7.44
N PHE A 22 -0.42 0.96 -7.34
CA PHE A 22 -0.34 1.85 -8.51
C PHE A 22 1.05 1.88 -9.14
N PHE A 23 2.10 1.87 -8.33
CA PHE A 23 3.48 2.03 -8.73
C PHE A 23 4.22 0.74 -8.39
N ILE A 24 4.20 -0.23 -9.31
CA ILE A 24 4.87 -1.52 -9.11
C ILE A 24 6.38 -1.30 -9.21
N PRO A 25 7.17 -1.70 -8.19
CA PRO A 25 8.62 -1.57 -8.27
C PRO A 25 9.19 -2.48 -9.36
N ASN A 26 10.16 -1.98 -10.12
CA ASN A 26 10.90 -2.78 -11.07
C ASN A 26 11.66 -3.89 -10.33
N GLU A 27 11.51 -5.13 -10.79
CA GLU A 27 12.02 -6.32 -10.10
C GLU A 27 13.55 -6.37 -10.05
N ASP A 28 14.25 -5.91 -11.09
CA ASP A 28 15.72 -5.87 -11.10
C ASP A 28 16.24 -4.85 -10.08
N ASP A 29 15.67 -3.65 -10.08
CA ASP A 29 16.06 -2.60 -9.13
C ASP A 29 15.75 -3.03 -7.68
N GLN A 30 14.60 -3.69 -7.48
CA GLN A 30 14.23 -4.25 -6.17
C GLN A 30 15.25 -5.32 -5.71
N ARG A 31 15.69 -6.21 -6.62
CA ARG A 31 16.74 -7.19 -6.32
C ARG A 31 18.05 -6.53 -5.94
N HIS A 32 18.50 -5.51 -6.68
CA HIS A 32 19.72 -4.78 -6.35
C HIS A 32 19.65 -4.08 -5.00
N ILE A 33 18.52 -3.44 -4.69
CA ILE A 33 18.31 -2.79 -3.39
C ILE A 33 18.32 -3.83 -2.27
N ASN A 34 17.71 -5.00 -2.47
CA ASN A 34 17.78 -6.10 -1.49
C ASN A 34 19.21 -6.60 -1.29
N SER A 35 20.00 -6.77 -2.37
CA SER A 35 21.41 -7.17 -2.26
C SER A 35 22.23 -6.14 -1.47
N TRP A 36 22.04 -4.85 -1.72
CA TRP A 36 22.66 -3.79 -0.94
C TRP A 36 22.16 -3.76 0.52
N GLY A 37 20.87 -3.99 0.73
CA GLY A 37 20.25 -4.04 2.04
C GLY A 37 20.77 -5.18 2.91
N ALA A 38 21.10 -6.33 2.31
CA ALA A 38 21.62 -7.50 3.01
C ALA A 38 23.00 -7.27 3.66
N ILE A 39 23.82 -6.35 3.14
CA ILE A 39 25.15 -6.04 3.70
C ILE A 39 25.12 -4.92 4.75
N GLN A 40 23.96 -4.31 5.02
CA GLN A 40 23.80 -3.30 6.07
C GLN A 40 23.88 -3.91 7.47
N LYS A 41 24.12 -3.07 8.49
CA LYS A 41 24.17 -3.48 9.90
C LYS A 41 23.15 -2.66 10.72
N PRO A 42 22.00 -3.23 11.11
CA PRO A 42 21.49 -4.56 10.77
C PRO A 42 21.05 -4.67 9.30
N PRO A 43 20.96 -5.90 8.73
CA PRO A 43 20.44 -6.11 7.37
C PRO A 43 19.05 -5.53 7.19
N LYS A 44 18.75 -5.08 5.98
CA LYS A 44 17.46 -4.48 5.61
C LYS A 44 16.92 -5.06 4.31
N THR A 45 15.63 -5.35 4.31
CA THR A 45 14.87 -5.69 3.10
C THR A 45 14.41 -4.43 2.38
N TYR A 46 14.04 -4.57 1.11
CA TYR A 46 13.40 -3.53 0.33
C TYR A 46 12.14 -2.99 1.04
N GLN A 47 11.31 -3.85 1.62
CA GLN A 47 10.09 -3.43 2.33
C GLN A 47 10.40 -2.58 3.56
N GLU A 48 11.44 -2.93 4.31
CA GLU A 48 11.89 -2.10 5.44
C GLU A 48 12.41 -0.74 4.95
N LEU A 49 13.25 -0.71 3.93
CA LEU A 49 13.81 0.51 3.35
C LEU A 49 12.74 1.40 2.72
N ARG A 50 11.77 0.81 2.02
CA ARG A 50 10.58 1.48 1.50
C ARG A 50 9.79 2.17 2.62
N ASN A 51 9.71 1.56 3.79
CA ASN A 51 8.94 2.08 4.91
C ASN A 51 9.69 3.15 5.72
N SER A 52 11.02 3.01 5.88
CA SER A 52 11.87 3.90 6.67
C SER A 52 12.50 5.04 5.86
N MET A 53 12.79 4.81 4.58
CA MET A 53 13.50 5.72 3.68
C MET A 53 12.80 5.81 2.31
N PRO A 54 11.52 6.22 2.25
CA PRO A 54 10.71 6.16 1.04
C PRO A 54 11.31 6.97 -0.13
N ASP A 55 11.86 8.16 0.12
CA ASP A 55 12.44 9.00 -0.93
C ASP A 55 13.72 8.40 -1.50
N TRP A 56 14.55 7.80 -0.64
CA TRP A 56 15.77 7.11 -1.05
C TRP A 56 15.46 5.93 -1.97
N THR A 57 14.44 5.13 -1.60
CA THR A 57 13.98 3.96 -2.37
C THR A 57 13.35 4.40 -3.69
N ARG A 58 12.51 5.45 -3.69
CA ARG A 58 11.89 5.97 -4.93
C ARG A 58 12.90 6.53 -5.91
N ALA A 59 13.98 7.16 -5.44
CA ALA A 59 15.05 7.65 -6.30
C ALA A 59 15.88 6.53 -6.95
N ARG A 60 15.80 5.29 -6.45
CA ARG A 60 16.67 4.16 -6.84
C ARG A 60 15.94 2.96 -7.44
N CYS A 61 14.62 2.97 -7.40
CA CYS A 61 13.78 1.92 -7.95
C CYS A 61 12.85 2.55 -8.97
N ARG A 62 12.96 2.14 -10.24
CA ARG A 62 11.97 2.49 -11.26
C ARG A 62 10.63 1.88 -10.87
N HIS A 63 9.56 2.57 -11.19
CA HIS A 63 8.21 2.07 -10.96
C HIS A 63 7.43 2.07 -12.27
N ILE A 64 6.62 1.02 -12.47
CA ILE A 64 5.76 0.85 -13.63
C ILE A 64 4.32 0.97 -13.16
N ILE A 65 3.52 1.74 -13.90
CA ILE A 65 2.06 1.73 -13.74
C ILE A 65 1.54 0.65 -14.68
N PRO A 66 0.93 -0.43 -14.17
CA PRO A 66 0.42 -1.50 -15.01
C PRO A 66 -0.78 -1.04 -15.84
N PRO A 67 -1.11 -1.74 -16.95
CA PRO A 67 -2.33 -1.46 -17.71
C PRO A 67 -3.58 -1.68 -16.82
N PRO A 68 -4.73 -1.06 -17.15
CA PRO A 68 -5.92 -1.07 -16.31
C PRO A 68 -6.38 -2.46 -15.85
N HIS A 69 -6.40 -3.45 -16.75
CA HIS A 69 -6.84 -4.81 -16.44
C HIS A 69 -5.98 -5.53 -15.38
N LEU A 70 -4.73 -5.10 -15.18
CA LEU A 70 -3.85 -5.56 -14.10
C LEU A 70 -3.91 -4.62 -12.88
N LEU A 71 -4.08 -3.32 -13.11
CA LEU A 71 -4.15 -2.32 -12.05
C LEU A 71 -5.38 -2.50 -11.15
N TYR A 72 -6.57 -2.68 -11.76
CA TYR A 72 -7.84 -2.76 -11.03
C TYR A 72 -7.83 -3.87 -9.96
N PRO A 73 -7.46 -5.14 -10.27
CA PRO A 73 -7.39 -6.20 -9.27
C PRO A 73 -6.41 -5.90 -8.13
N LEU A 74 -5.26 -5.27 -8.42
CA LEU A 74 -4.27 -4.92 -7.39
C LEU A 74 -4.83 -3.88 -6.42
N VAL A 75 -5.45 -2.83 -6.94
CA VAL A 75 -6.08 -1.79 -6.13
C VAL A 75 -7.26 -2.36 -5.34
N ALA A 76 -8.15 -3.12 -5.99
CA ALA A 76 -9.29 -3.78 -5.35
C ALA A 76 -8.85 -4.67 -4.19
N LYS A 77 -7.79 -5.47 -4.37
CA LYS A 77 -7.22 -6.31 -3.32
C LYS A 77 -6.77 -5.51 -2.10
N VAL A 78 -6.15 -4.34 -2.30
CA VAL A 78 -5.79 -3.45 -1.18
C VAL A 78 -7.05 -3.00 -0.44
N PHE A 79 -8.08 -2.52 -1.14
CA PHE A 79 -9.31 -2.09 -0.46
C PHE A 79 -10.02 -3.24 0.27
N GLN A 80 -10.11 -4.43 -0.33
CA GLN A 80 -10.70 -5.62 0.30
C GLN A 80 -9.89 -6.09 1.52
N THR A 81 -8.56 -5.98 1.48
CA THR A 81 -7.70 -6.37 2.61
C THR A 81 -7.89 -5.46 3.81
N TYR A 82 -8.00 -4.15 3.59
CA TYR A 82 -8.06 -3.15 4.67
C TYR A 82 -9.48 -2.74 5.07
N GLY A 83 -10.46 -2.91 4.17
CA GLY A 83 -11.88 -2.62 4.36
C GLY A 83 -12.47 -3.16 5.67
N PRO A 84 -12.34 -4.46 5.96
CA PRO A 84 -12.90 -5.07 7.16
C PRO A 84 -12.07 -4.87 8.42
N LEU A 85 -10.88 -4.25 8.32
CA LEU A 85 -9.98 -4.12 9.47
C LEU A 85 -10.43 -3.00 10.41
N ILE A 86 -10.42 -3.32 11.70
CA ILE A 86 -10.81 -2.43 12.79
C ILE A 86 -9.60 -2.16 13.67
N ASP A 87 -9.41 -0.91 14.07
CA ASP A 87 -8.39 -0.53 15.04
C ASP A 87 -8.66 -1.23 16.40
N PRO A 88 -7.71 -2.01 16.94
CA PRO A 88 -7.95 -2.79 18.15
C PRO A 88 -8.16 -1.92 19.39
N ILE A 89 -7.66 -0.68 19.40
CA ILE A 89 -7.72 0.26 20.52
C ILE A 89 -8.97 1.12 20.40
N THR A 90 -9.14 1.82 19.26
CA THR A 90 -10.24 2.78 19.08
C THR A 90 -11.56 2.13 18.66
N LYS A 91 -11.52 0.86 18.23
CA LYS A 91 -12.65 0.09 17.68
C LYS A 91 -13.29 0.75 16.45
N GLN A 92 -12.58 1.68 15.81
CA GLN A 92 -13.04 2.35 14.60
C GLN A 92 -12.52 1.60 13.36
N PRO A 93 -13.31 1.52 12.29
CA PRO A 93 -12.82 1.02 11.00
C PRO A 93 -11.89 2.04 10.35
N LEU A 94 -10.99 1.57 9.48
CA LEU A 94 -10.15 2.47 8.68
C LEU A 94 -10.99 3.31 7.71
N PHE A 95 -12.02 2.70 7.14
CA PHE A 95 -12.99 3.35 6.26
C PHE A 95 -14.29 3.58 7.02
N SER A 96 -14.76 4.82 7.05
CA SER A 96 -16.16 5.08 7.44
C SER A 96 -17.11 4.40 6.44
N ALA A 97 -18.37 4.20 6.85
CA ALA A 97 -19.39 3.67 5.94
C ALA A 97 -19.50 4.49 4.63
N SER A 98 -19.35 5.82 4.72
CA SER A 98 -19.33 6.71 3.55
C SER A 98 -18.07 6.52 2.69
N ALA A 99 -16.89 6.38 3.31
CA ALA A 99 -15.64 6.15 2.58
C ALA A 99 -15.65 4.78 1.88
N TRP A 100 -16.20 3.76 2.54
CA TRP A 100 -16.36 2.43 1.94
C TRP A 100 -17.31 2.46 0.74
N LYS A 101 -18.49 3.09 0.89
CA LYS A 101 -19.45 3.23 -0.22
C LYS A 101 -18.81 3.90 -1.45
N ILE A 102 -18.00 4.94 -1.24
CA ILE A 102 -17.27 5.60 -2.34
C ILE A 102 -16.28 4.62 -2.99
N ALA A 103 -15.49 3.90 -2.19
CA ALA A 103 -14.51 2.94 -2.71
C ALA A 103 -15.17 1.80 -3.49
N SER A 104 -16.24 1.21 -2.95
CA SER A 104 -17.00 0.14 -3.60
C SER A 104 -17.61 0.58 -4.92
N ASN A 105 -18.11 1.80 -5.03
CA ASN A 105 -18.65 2.31 -6.29
C ASN A 105 -17.58 2.55 -7.36
N ILE A 106 -16.34 2.89 -6.97
CA ILE A 106 -15.23 3.14 -7.91
C ILE A 106 -14.60 1.84 -8.39
N LEU A 107 -14.50 0.86 -7.50
CA LEU A 107 -13.78 -0.39 -7.72
C LEU A 107 -14.72 -1.59 -7.96
N GLU A 108 -16.03 -1.34 -8.06
CA GLU A 108 -17.07 -2.36 -8.22
C GLU A 108 -16.91 -3.51 -7.21
N LEU A 109 -16.67 -3.14 -5.93
CA LEU A 109 -16.45 -4.12 -4.86
C LEU A 109 -17.79 -4.61 -4.33
N ASP A 110 -18.07 -5.89 -4.52
CA ASP A 110 -19.20 -6.56 -3.89
C ASP A 110 -18.92 -6.87 -2.41
N TRP A 111 -19.97 -6.78 -1.59
CA TRP A 111 -19.96 -7.31 -0.23
C TRP A 111 -20.12 -8.83 -0.32
N ASN A 112 -19.06 -9.59 -0.01
CA ASN A 112 -19.19 -11.01 0.34
C ASN A 112 -19.33 -11.13 1.86
#